data_AF-A0A929XMS3-F1
#
_entry.id   AF-A0A929XMS3-F1
#
_cell.length_a   1.000
_cell.length_b   1.000
_cell.length_c   1.000
_cell.angle_alpha   90.00
_cell.angle_beta   90.00
_cell.angle_gamma   90.00
#
_symmetry.space_group_name_H-M   'P 1'
#
loop_
_entity.id
_entity.type
_entity.pdbx_description
1 polymer ?
#
loop_
_entity_poly.entity_id
_entity_poly.type
_entity_poly.pdbx_seq_one_letter_code
_entity_poly.pdbx_strand_id
1 'polypeptide(L)'
;AVIGGIICDLIIGNYENKGRMIIGYGTFALADFLGTVIPVILFGTASFVERASKWKMSEAQINEALSYFKVSWAVGFGLITFVLACIGAFVATRILKKHFEKAGVI
;
A
#
# COMPACT_ATOMS: atom_id res chain seq x y z
N ALA A 1 8.93 0.95 0.75
CA ALA A 1 9.35 1.88 1.81
C ALA A 1 10.18 3.10 1.34
N VAL A 2 11.51 3.05 1.16
CA VAL A 2 12.37 4.27 1.03
C VAL A 2 11.98 5.19 -0.14
N ILE A 3 11.86 4.63 -1.35
CA ILE A 3 11.48 5.41 -2.55
C ILE A 3 10.06 5.99 -2.41
N GLY A 4 9.13 5.19 -1.88
CA GLY A 4 7.77 5.65 -1.58
C GLY A 4 7.75 6.81 -0.59
N GLY A 5 8.64 6.79 0.41
CA GLY A 5 8.80 7.87 1.38
C GLY A 5 9.28 9.17 0.76
N ILE A 6 10.25 9.10 -0.17
CA ILE A 6 10.73 10.27 -0.92
C ILE A 6 9.60 10.86 -1.79
N ILE A 7 8.84 10.01 -2.49
CA ILE A 7 7.71 10.46 -3.32
C ILE A 7 6.62 11.10 -2.44
N CYS A 8 6.34 10.51 -1.28
CA CYS A 8 5.41 11.06 -0.29
C CYS A 8 5.85 12.47 0.12
N ASP A 9 7.11 12.63 0.51
CA ASP A 9 7.65 13.92 0.96
C ASP A 9 7.59 14.99 -0.13
N LEU A 10 7.88 14.62 -1.38
CA LEU A 10 7.74 15.50 -2.56
C LEU A 10 6.28 15.93 -2.80
N ILE A 11 5.31 15.04 -2.61
CA ILE A 11 3.88 15.36 -2.77
C ILE A 11 3.43 16.32 -1.67
N ILE A 12 3.87 16.08 -0.44
CA ILE A 12 3.52 16.90 0.73
C ILE A 12 4.13 18.29 0.63
N GLY A 13 5.41 18.41 0.29
CA GLY A 13 6.12 19.69 0.17
C GLY A 13 6.27 20.37 1.52
N ASN A 14 5.70 21.57 1.69
CA ASN A 14 5.89 22.40 2.89
C ASN A 14 5.04 21.97 4.11
N TYR A 15 4.36 20.83 4.07
CA TYR A 15 3.51 20.32 5.17
C TYR A 15 2.33 21.21 5.61
N GLU A 16 2.06 22.33 4.94
CA GLU A 16 0.99 23.27 5.31
C GLU A 16 -0.41 22.77 4.96
N ASN A 17 -0.53 21.98 3.90
CA ASN A 17 -1.83 21.57 3.37
C ASN A 17 -2.20 20.14 3.79
N LYS A 18 -3.25 20.01 4.61
CA LYS A 18 -3.80 18.74 5.08
C LYS A 18 -4.22 17.79 3.95
N GLY A 19 -4.72 18.33 2.83
CA GLY A 19 -5.05 17.53 1.66
C GLY A 19 -3.81 16.90 1.01
N ARG A 20 -2.71 17.65 0.93
CA ARG A 20 -1.43 17.14 0.39
C ARG A 20 -0.81 16.08 1.31
N MET A 21 -0.95 16.23 2.62
CA MET A 21 -0.54 15.20 3.60
C MET A 21 -1.31 13.89 3.42
N ILE A 22 -2.64 13.97 3.25
CA ILE A 22 -3.49 12.78 3.04
C ILE A 22 -3.13 12.08 1.73
N ILE A 23 -2.99 12.84 0.63
CA ILE A 23 -2.63 12.29 -0.68
C ILE A 23 -1.21 11.70 -0.65
N GLY A 24 -0.25 12.39 -0.04
CA GLY A 24 1.12 11.91 0.12
C GLY A 24 1.16 10.57 0.87
N TYR A 25 0.44 10.46 1.98
CA TYR A 25 0.32 9.19 2.72
C TYR A 25 -0.38 8.09 1.91
N GLY A 26 -1.44 8.42 1.17
CA GLY A 26 -2.07 7.49 0.24
C GLY A 26 -1.07 6.95 -0.80
N THR A 27 -0.28 7.84 -1.40
CA THR A 27 0.75 7.47 -2.37
C THR A 27 1.86 6.64 -1.74
N PHE A 28 2.25 6.94 -0.49
CA PHE A 28 3.20 6.13 0.26
C PHE A 28 2.71 4.69 0.44
N ALA A 29 1.46 4.52 0.90
CA ALA A 29 0.86 3.20 1.10
C ALA A 29 0.73 2.42 -0.22
N LEU A 30 0.37 3.12 -1.31
CA LEU A 30 0.32 2.52 -2.64
C LEU A 30 1.71 2.12 -3.15
N ALA A 31 2.73 2.96 -2.93
CA ALA A 31 4.11 2.63 -3.29
C ALA A 31 4.65 1.44 -2.51
N ASP A 32 4.29 1.28 -1.24
CA ASP A 32 4.66 0.12 -0.43
C ASP A 32 3.96 -1.15 -0.90
N PHE A 33 2.65 -1.07 -1.18
CA PHE A 33 1.89 -2.17 -1.79
C PHE A 33 2.49 -2.60 -3.13
N LEU A 34 2.73 -1.66 -4.05
CA LEU A 34 3.36 -1.94 -5.35
C LEU A 34 4.77 -2.52 -5.18
N GLY A 35 5.54 -2.05 -4.20
CA GLY A 35 6.85 -2.60 -3.89
C GLY A 35 6.84 -4.07 -3.48
N THR A 36 5.73 -4.56 -2.90
CA THR A 36 5.57 -5.99 -2.58
C THR A 36 4.96 -6.79 -3.73
N VAL A 37 4.01 -6.21 -4.48
CA VAL A 37 3.26 -6.91 -5.52
C VAL A 37 4.04 -7.03 -6.82
N ILE A 38 4.76 -5.99 -7.26
CA ILE A 38 5.52 -6.00 -8.52
C ILE A 38 6.55 -7.13 -8.56
N PRO A 39 7.39 -7.35 -7.53
CA PRO A 39 8.33 -8.46 -7.54
C PRO A 39 7.64 -9.83 -7.59
N VAL A 40 6.47 -9.98 -6.97
CA VAL A 40 5.71 -11.24 -7.00
C VAL A 40 5.11 -11.50 -8.38
N ILE A 41 4.64 -10.47 -9.07
CA ILE A 41 4.16 -10.61 -10.47
C ILE A 41 5.31 -10.93 -11.42
N LEU A 42 6.46 -10.27 -11.26
CA LEU A 42 7.61 -10.39 -12.17
C LEU A 42 8.45 -11.65 -11.94
N PHE A 43 8.69 -12.02 -10.68
CA PHE A 43 9.61 -13.09 -10.29
C PHE A 43 8.96 -14.17 -9.43
N GLY A 44 7.82 -13.85 -8.81
CA GLY A 44 7.11 -14.73 -7.91
C GLY A 44 6.51 -15.93 -8.61
N THR A 45 6.04 -15.85 -9.85
CA THR A 45 5.38 -17.00 -10.51
C THR A 45 6.29 -18.24 -10.59
N ALA A 46 7.54 -18.09 -11.03
CA ALA A 46 8.50 -19.21 -11.10
C ALA A 46 8.91 -19.73 -9.71
N SER A 47 9.21 -18.81 -8.78
CA SER A 47 9.66 -19.16 -7.43
C SER A 47 8.53 -19.67 -6.52
N PHE A 48 7.30 -19.24 -6.77
CA PHE A 48 6.08 -19.70 -6.10
C PHE A 48 5.64 -21.06 -6.61
N VAL A 49 5.75 -21.34 -7.92
CA VAL A 49 5.52 -22.69 -8.47
C VAL A 49 6.55 -23.68 -7.92
N GLU A 50 7.83 -23.31 -7.87
CA GLU A 50 8.88 -24.17 -7.31
C GLU A 50 8.67 -24.45 -5.80
N ARG A 51 8.31 -23.42 -5.03
CA ARG A 51 7.97 -23.58 -3.60
C ARG A 51 6.68 -24.37 -3.40
N ALA A 52 5.63 -24.11 -4.18
CA ALA A 52 4.36 -24.80 -4.02
C ALA A 52 4.45 -26.29 -4.42
N SER A 53 5.30 -26.61 -5.41
CA SER A 53 5.68 -27.99 -5.73
C SER A 53 6.40 -28.66 -4.55
N LYS A 54 7.35 -27.96 -3.89
CA LYS A 54 8.01 -28.43 -2.65
C LYS A 54 7.03 -28.64 -1.49
N TRP A 55 5.94 -27.88 -1.44
CA TRP A 55 4.89 -27.97 -0.43
C TRP A 55 3.79 -29.00 -0.77
N LYS A 56 3.95 -29.75 -1.87
CA LYS A 56 2.98 -30.73 -2.37
C LYS A 56 1.58 -30.14 -2.61
N MET A 57 1.48 -28.86 -2.97
CA MET A 57 0.21 -28.28 -3.42
C MET A 57 -0.19 -28.90 -4.76
N SER A 58 -1.48 -29.17 -4.94
CA SER A 58 -2.02 -29.58 -6.22
C SER A 58 -1.87 -28.47 -7.25
N GLU A 59 -1.65 -28.83 -8.53
CA GLU A 59 -1.57 -27.88 -9.64
C GLU A 59 -2.78 -26.93 -9.70
N ALA A 60 -3.97 -27.41 -9.31
CA ALA A 60 -5.18 -26.59 -9.22
C ALA A 60 -5.02 -25.45 -8.19
N GLN A 61 -4.45 -25.74 -7.02
CA GLN A 61 -4.26 -24.75 -5.95
C GLN A 61 -3.16 -23.75 -6.31
N ILE A 62 -2.13 -24.20 -7.05
CA ILE A 62 -1.07 -23.33 -7.56
C ILE A 62 -1.64 -22.36 -8.60
N ASN A 63 -2.44 -22.86 -9.55
CA ASN A 63 -3.07 -22.04 -10.58
C ASN A 63 -4.08 -21.05 -10.00
N GLU A 64 -4.82 -21.45 -8.96
CA GLU A 64 -5.72 -20.56 -8.24
C GLU A 64 -4.94 -19.45 -7.50
N ALA A 65 -3.86 -19.79 -6.78
CA ALA A 65 -3.00 -18.82 -6.12
C ALA A 65 -2.39 -17.81 -7.11
N LEU A 66 -1.90 -18.29 -8.26
CA LEU A 66 -1.37 -17.46 -9.33
C LEU A 66 -2.45 -16.55 -9.95
N SER A 67 -3.72 -16.96 -9.93
CA SER A 67 -4.82 -16.15 -10.45
C SER A 67 -5.05 -14.86 -9.64
N TYR A 68 -4.74 -14.86 -8.33
CA TYR A 68 -4.81 -13.67 -7.48
C TYR A 68 -3.69 -12.67 -7.74
N PHE A 69 -2.55 -13.13 -8.28
CA PHE A 69 -1.42 -12.28 -8.65
C PHE A 69 -1.53 -11.69 -10.06
N LYS A 70 -2.70 -11.76 -10.70
CA LYS A 70 -2.93 -11.07 -11.98
C LYS A 70 -2.89 -9.55 -11.79
N VAL A 71 -2.37 -8.85 -12.79
CA VAL A 71 -2.27 -7.38 -12.82
C VAL A 71 -3.63 -6.71 -12.56
N SER A 72 -4.73 -7.28 -13.06
CA SER A 72 -6.09 -6.77 -12.83
C SER A 72 -6.47 -6.73 -11.34
N TRP A 73 -6.12 -7.76 -10.58
CA TRP A 73 -6.37 -7.82 -9.13
C TRP A 73 -5.44 -6.88 -8.38
N ALA A 74 -4.17 -6.81 -8.78
CA ALA A 74 -3.21 -5.87 -8.20
C ALA A 74 -3.68 -4.41 -8.33
N VAL A 75 -4.24 -4.02 -9.48
CA VAL A 75 -4.80 -2.67 -9.69
C VAL A 75 -6.01 -2.44 -8.77
N GLY A 76 -6.91 -3.41 -8.69
CA GLY A 76 -8.09 -3.32 -7.81
C GLY A 76 -7.72 -3.15 -6.33
N PHE A 77 -6.83 -4.00 -5.82
CA PHE A 77 -6.34 -3.90 -4.45
C PHE A 77 -5.51 -2.65 -4.21
N GLY A 78 -4.72 -2.20 -5.18
CA GLY A 78 -3.96 -0.96 -5.08
C GLY A 78 -4.86 0.25 -4.89
N LEU A 79 -5.95 0.35 -5.66
CA LEU A 79 -6.96 1.40 -5.51
C LEU A 79 -7.64 1.36 -4.14
N ILE A 80 -8.05 0.17 -3.69
CA ILE A 80 -8.66 -0.02 -2.37
C ILE A 80 -7.70 0.43 -1.27
N THR A 81 -6.44 -0.03 -1.29
CA THR A 81 -5.41 0.37 -0.34
C THR A 81 -5.22 1.89 -0.30
N PHE A 82 -5.16 2.54 -1.48
CA PHE A 82 -5.01 3.99 -1.56
C PHE A 82 -6.20 4.73 -0.91
N VAL A 83 -7.44 4.32 -1.21
CA VAL A 83 -8.65 4.94 -0.65
C VAL A 83 -8.71 4.75 0.87
N LEU A 84 -8.46 3.53 1.36
CA LEU A 84 -8.44 3.24 2.79
C LEU A 84 -7.32 4.02 3.52
N ALA A 85 -6.13 4.13 2.91
CA ALA A 85 -5.04 4.91 3.46
C ALA A 85 -5.41 6.40 3.56
N CYS A 86 -6.07 6.95 2.55
CA CYS A 86 -6.54 8.35 2.57
C CYS A 86 -7.59 8.59 3.66
N ILE A 87 -8.54 7.67 3.82
CA ILE A 87 -9.55 7.74 4.90
C ILE A 87 -8.87 7.66 6.27
N GLY A 88 -7.93 6.73 6.44
CA GLY A 88 -7.16 6.58 7.68
C GLY A 88 -6.38 7.85 8.02
N ALA A 89 -5.68 8.44 7.05
CA ALA A 89 -4.94 9.69 7.24
C ALA A 89 -5.88 10.87 7.59
N PHE A 90 -7.05 10.94 6.96
CA PHE A 90 -8.05 11.96 7.29
C PHE A 90 -8.54 11.84 8.73
N VAL A 91 -8.90 10.63 9.16
CA VAL A 91 -9.35 10.36 10.53
C VAL A 91 -8.23 10.65 11.53
N ALA A 92 -7.00 10.20 11.27
CA ALA A 92 -5.84 10.45 12.10
C ALA A 92 -5.60 11.96 12.29
N THR A 93 -5.67 12.75 11.21
CA THR A 93 -5.49 14.21 11.26
C THR A 93 -6.52 14.87 12.18
N ARG A 94 -7.78 14.40 12.18
CA ARG A 94 -8.82 14.94 13.08
C ARG A 94 -8.62 14.53 14.53
N ILE A 95 -8.24 13.29 14.78
CA ILE A 95 -7.97 12.79 16.13
C ILE A 95 -6.79 13.56 16.74
N LEU A 96 -5.69 13.71 15.99
CA LEU A 96 -4.50 14.43 16.43
C LEU A 96 -4.83 15.89 16.74
N LYS A 97 -5.53 16.60 15.84
CA LYS A 97 -5.95 18.00 16.09
C LYS A 97 -6.70 18.13 17.41
N LYS A 98 -7.69 17.27 17.65
CA LYS A 98 -8.49 17.27 18.87
C LYS A 98 -7.67 16.94 20.12
N HIS A 99 -6.67 16.07 19.98
CA HIS A 99 -5.78 15.70 21.09
C HIS A 99 -4.85 16.85 21.46
N PHE A 100 -4.23 17.50 20.48
CA PHE A 100 -3.33 18.63 20.72
C PHE A 100 -4.06 19.89 21.21
N GLU A 101 -5.27 20.17 20.71
CA GLU A 101 -6.13 21.26 21.25
C GLU A 101 -6.46 21.01 22.72
N LYS A 102 -6.80 19.77 23.09
CA LYS A 102 -7.03 19.41 24.50
C LYS A 102 -5.78 19.53 25.38
N ALA A 103 -4.60 19.33 24.80
CA ALA A 103 -3.33 19.45 25.51
C ALA A 103 -2.83 20.90 25.59
N GLY A 104 -3.51 21.87 24.96
CA GLY A 104 -3.11 23.28 24.95
C GLY A 104 -1.85 23.58 24.14
N VAL A 105 -1.46 22.68 23.23
CA VAL A 105 -0.25 22.80 22.39
C VAL A 105 -0.54 23.56 21.09
N ILE A 106 -1.82 23.63 20.69
CA ILE A 106 -2.35 24.43 19.57
C ILE A 106 -3.72 24.98 19.93
#